data_AF-A0A1I1NYV0-F1
#
_entry.id   AF-A0A1I1NYV0-F1
#
_cell.length_a   1.000
_cell.length_b   1.000
_cell.length_c   1.000
_cell.angle_alpha   90.00
_cell.angle_beta   90.00
_cell.angle_gamma   90.00
#
_symmetry.space_group_name_H-M   'P 1'
#
loop_
_entity.id
_entity.type
_entity.pdbx_description
1 polymer ?
#
loop_
_entity_poly.entity_id
_entity_poly.type
_entity_poly.pdbx_seq_one_letter_code
_entity_poly.pdbx_strand_id
1 'polypeptide(L)'
;MKQIGFIPLRKGSKGIPNKNKRKMVGRPLFTWVLGEAVFSNLDEVVVYTDDQSIIDFITKEYHWTNKVKAVLRSAESASDTASTEFAILEYCESINYNFDVFCLLQATSPFTRKEDINICLEKLNEDYDSALTVVNTHRFLWDKNGKALNYNPKERPRRQDFEGLLIENGAVYATTKDSLKSTKNRLGSNIAVVQMAEDSLHEIDSETDWTVVEQLLIERQKQAKQSKKITHLVLDVDGVFTDGTITYTKDGEHTKGFDMRDGMGLEILRQFNIKVIVMTSENSELVVKRMQKLQIEDVFLGVKDKYTLLNNIIKEEDISLSNVAYIGDDVNDLTNICSVGWSITPNNATDIVKHNADVVLSKNSGAGAIREACQFIMNYNKRF
;
A
#
# COMPACT_ATOMS: atom_id res chain seq x y z
N MET A 1 -20.02 -10.56 -15.13
CA MET A 1 -18.78 -11.29 -15.41
C MET A 1 -17.99 -11.28 -14.12
N LYS A 2 -17.71 -12.44 -13.49
CA LYS A 2 -16.97 -12.53 -12.23
C LYS A 2 -15.47 -12.38 -12.48
N GLN A 3 -14.87 -11.32 -11.96
CA GLN A 3 -13.47 -10.97 -12.13
C GLN A 3 -12.72 -11.18 -10.81
N ILE A 4 -11.69 -12.03 -10.80
CA ILE A 4 -10.93 -12.34 -9.59
C ILE A 4 -9.49 -11.84 -9.69
N GLY A 5 -9.01 -11.19 -8.63
CA GLY A 5 -7.60 -10.89 -8.42
C GLY A 5 -6.91 -12.03 -7.67
N PHE A 6 -5.67 -12.32 -8.01
CA PHE A 6 -4.90 -13.40 -7.41
C PHE A 6 -3.49 -12.92 -7.08
N ILE A 7 -3.16 -12.92 -5.79
CA ILE A 7 -1.87 -12.51 -5.24
C ILE A 7 -1.19 -13.74 -4.62
N PRO A 8 -0.28 -14.42 -5.33
CA PRO A 8 0.46 -15.55 -4.80
C PRO A 8 1.60 -15.07 -3.90
N LEU A 9 1.62 -15.51 -2.64
CA LEU A 9 2.66 -15.13 -1.66
C LEU A 9 3.32 -16.36 -1.06
N ARG A 10 4.61 -16.53 -1.37
CA ARG A 10 5.45 -17.55 -0.72
C ARG A 10 6.06 -17.05 0.58
N LYS A 11 6.07 -17.90 1.62
CA LYS A 11 6.80 -17.67 2.87
C LYS A 11 8.31 -17.64 2.66
N GLY A 12 8.87 -18.67 2.01
CA GLY A 12 10.31 -18.83 1.77
C GLY A 12 10.84 -17.96 0.62
N SER A 13 11.14 -16.70 0.88
CA SER A 13 11.78 -15.81 -0.11
C SER A 13 13.31 -16.01 -0.10
N LYS A 14 13.91 -16.33 -1.26
CA LYS A 14 15.36 -16.62 -1.38
C LYS A 14 16.26 -15.37 -1.33
N GLY A 15 15.85 -14.30 -2.01
CA GLY A 15 16.65 -13.06 -2.11
C GLY A 15 16.55 -12.23 -0.83
N ILE A 16 15.33 -11.88 -0.44
CA ILE A 16 15.04 -11.05 0.75
C ILE A 16 14.26 -11.90 1.76
N PRO A 17 14.80 -12.18 2.96
CA PRO A 17 14.07 -12.93 3.98
C PRO A 17 12.73 -12.29 4.34
N ASN A 18 11.66 -13.10 4.35
CA ASN A 18 10.30 -12.63 4.62
C ASN A 18 9.84 -11.44 3.74
N LYS A 19 10.32 -11.35 2.48
CA LYS A 19 10.08 -10.23 1.53
C LYS A 19 8.65 -9.68 1.59
N ASN A 20 7.66 -10.55 1.47
CA ASN A 20 6.24 -10.16 1.44
C ASN A 20 5.77 -9.47 2.73
N LYS A 21 6.30 -9.85 3.91
CA LYS A 21 5.91 -9.29 5.21
C LYS A 21 6.79 -8.12 5.66
N ARG A 22 7.97 -7.96 5.07
CA ARG A 22 8.88 -6.85 5.40
C ARG A 22 8.18 -5.53 5.09
N LYS A 23 8.34 -4.54 5.99
CA LYS A 23 7.72 -3.22 5.86
C LYS A 23 8.43 -2.40 4.80
N MET A 24 7.71 -1.99 3.77
CA MET A 24 8.13 -1.04 2.74
C MET A 24 7.35 0.25 2.92
N VAL A 25 8.06 1.34 3.22
CA VAL A 25 7.47 2.63 3.59
C VAL A 25 6.49 2.50 4.78
N GLY A 26 6.78 1.58 5.71
CA GLY A 26 6.01 1.42 6.95
C GLY A 26 4.95 0.31 6.98
N ARG A 27 4.59 -0.25 5.83
CA ARG A 27 3.54 -1.27 5.70
C ARG A 27 4.05 -2.53 5.01
N PRO A 28 3.53 -3.73 5.29
CA PRO A 28 4.04 -4.97 4.67
C PRO A 28 3.96 -4.91 3.14
N LEU A 29 5.00 -5.36 2.43
CA LEU A 29 5.11 -5.23 0.98
C LEU A 29 3.84 -5.64 0.22
N PHE A 30 3.27 -6.81 0.53
CA PHE A 30 2.10 -7.31 -0.20
C PHE A 30 0.86 -6.40 -0.10
N THR A 31 0.78 -5.58 0.94
CA THR A 31 -0.37 -4.69 1.17
C THR A 31 -0.43 -3.54 0.17
N TRP A 32 0.70 -3.19 -0.47
CA TRP A 32 0.72 -2.21 -1.56
C TRP A 32 -0.19 -2.62 -2.72
N VAL A 33 -0.05 -3.86 -3.18
CA VAL A 33 -0.85 -4.39 -4.29
C VAL A 33 -2.25 -4.81 -3.81
N LEU A 34 -2.35 -5.41 -2.61
CA LEU A 34 -3.66 -5.80 -2.05
C LEU A 34 -4.59 -4.60 -1.85
N GLY A 35 -4.10 -3.49 -1.29
CA GLY A 35 -4.91 -2.28 -1.09
C GLY A 35 -5.47 -1.74 -2.41
N GLU A 36 -4.65 -1.68 -3.45
CA GLU A 36 -5.07 -1.23 -4.79
C GLU A 36 -6.07 -2.21 -5.43
N ALA A 37 -5.85 -3.52 -5.28
CA ALA A 37 -6.77 -4.54 -5.77
C ALA A 37 -8.14 -4.49 -5.08
N VAL A 38 -8.18 -4.15 -3.78
CA VAL A 38 -9.45 -3.98 -3.05
C VAL A 38 -10.26 -2.82 -3.61
N PHE A 39 -9.62 -1.72 -4.00
CA PHE A 39 -10.29 -0.55 -4.55
C PHE A 39 -10.49 -0.57 -6.08
N SER A 40 -10.03 -1.61 -6.78
CA SER A 40 -10.26 -1.81 -8.21
C SER A 40 -11.65 -2.38 -8.52
N ASN A 41 -11.94 -2.64 -9.80
CA ASN A 41 -13.19 -3.21 -10.31
C ASN A 41 -13.29 -4.74 -10.14
N LEU A 42 -12.28 -5.39 -9.56
CA LEU A 42 -12.35 -6.82 -9.24
C LEU A 42 -13.53 -7.12 -8.30
N ASP A 43 -14.18 -8.27 -8.46
CA ASP A 43 -15.24 -8.71 -7.56
C ASP A 43 -14.69 -9.37 -6.29
N GLU A 44 -13.54 -10.04 -6.41
CA GLU A 44 -12.88 -10.79 -5.35
C GLU A 44 -11.36 -10.69 -5.51
N VAL A 45 -10.62 -10.62 -4.39
CA VAL A 45 -9.15 -10.62 -4.36
C VAL A 45 -8.68 -11.74 -3.45
N VAL A 46 -7.96 -12.69 -4.04
CA VAL A 46 -7.48 -13.89 -3.37
C VAL A 46 -6.01 -13.73 -3.08
N VAL A 47 -5.63 -13.79 -1.81
CA VAL A 47 -4.25 -13.93 -1.39
C VAL A 47 -3.96 -15.41 -1.13
N TYR A 48 -3.13 -16.02 -1.97
CA TYR A 48 -2.84 -17.45 -1.95
C TYR A 48 -1.46 -17.70 -1.36
N THR A 49 -1.39 -18.26 -0.14
CA THR A 49 -0.15 -18.28 0.64
C THR A 49 0.02 -19.52 1.51
N ASP A 50 1.26 -19.88 1.82
CA ASP A 50 1.63 -20.92 2.78
C ASP A 50 1.98 -20.34 4.17
N ASP A 51 1.86 -19.02 4.34
CA ASP A 51 2.16 -18.34 5.59
C ASP A 51 0.88 -18.02 6.37
N GLN A 52 0.60 -18.81 7.41
CA GLN A 52 -0.54 -18.59 8.31
C GLN A 52 -0.56 -17.17 8.88
N SER A 53 0.60 -16.55 9.14
CA SER A 53 0.65 -15.19 9.68
C SER A 53 0.13 -14.12 8.70
N ILE A 54 0.19 -14.38 7.38
CA ILE A 54 -0.43 -13.51 6.37
C ILE A 54 -1.95 -13.68 6.38
N ILE A 55 -2.45 -14.90 6.55
CA ILE A 55 -3.89 -15.18 6.65
C ILE A 55 -4.47 -14.50 7.89
N ASP A 56 -3.80 -14.64 9.04
CA ASP A 56 -4.22 -14.01 10.30
C ASP A 56 -4.19 -12.48 10.19
N PHE A 57 -3.14 -11.94 9.54
CA PHE A 57 -3.05 -10.52 9.23
C PHE A 57 -4.22 -10.05 8.37
N ILE A 58 -4.53 -10.73 7.26
CA ILE A 58 -5.63 -10.32 6.38
C ILE A 58 -6.98 -10.39 7.09
N THR A 59 -7.23 -11.48 7.81
CA THR A 59 -8.45 -11.68 8.59
C THR A 59 -8.66 -10.53 9.58
N LYS A 60 -7.58 -10.08 10.22
CA LYS A 60 -7.64 -8.98 11.18
C LYS A 60 -7.70 -7.60 10.53
N GLU A 61 -6.91 -7.33 9.50
CA GLU A 61 -6.70 -5.97 8.98
C GLU A 61 -7.68 -5.61 7.84
N TYR A 62 -8.31 -6.60 7.21
CA TYR A 62 -9.23 -6.43 6.07
C TYR A 62 -10.67 -6.91 6.38
N HIS A 63 -11.02 -7.11 7.66
CA HIS A 63 -12.35 -7.55 8.10
C HIS A 63 -13.50 -6.62 7.70
N TRP A 64 -13.20 -5.36 7.37
CA TRP A 64 -14.15 -4.36 6.91
C TRP A 64 -14.63 -4.60 5.47
N THR A 65 -14.03 -5.55 4.73
CA THR A 65 -14.46 -5.91 3.37
C THR A 65 -14.58 -7.42 3.16
N ASN A 66 -15.62 -7.84 2.44
CA ASN A 66 -15.81 -9.24 2.02
C ASN A 66 -15.07 -9.56 0.71
N LYS A 67 -14.43 -8.57 0.09
CA LYS A 67 -13.74 -8.72 -1.21
C LYS A 67 -12.43 -9.49 -1.09
N VAL A 68 -11.77 -9.45 0.07
CA VAL A 68 -10.47 -10.12 0.27
C VAL A 68 -10.68 -11.51 0.86
N LYS A 69 -10.03 -12.52 0.25
CA LYS A 69 -9.96 -13.88 0.79
C LYS A 69 -8.52 -14.32 0.89
N ALA A 70 -8.13 -14.82 2.06
CA ALA A 70 -6.83 -15.43 2.26
C ALA A 70 -6.99 -16.96 2.25
N VAL A 71 -6.23 -17.65 1.41
CA VAL A 71 -6.37 -19.09 1.18
C VAL A 71 -5.01 -19.77 1.32
N LEU A 72 -4.99 -20.89 2.04
CA LEU A 72 -3.80 -21.73 2.16
C LEU A 72 -3.47 -22.41 0.83
N ARG A 73 -2.21 -22.32 0.42
CA ARG A 73 -1.68 -23.07 -0.72
C ARG A 73 -1.01 -24.37 -0.27
N SER A 74 -0.93 -25.34 -1.18
CA SER A 74 -0.30 -26.63 -0.91
C SER A 74 1.21 -26.50 -0.65
N ALA A 75 1.80 -27.55 -0.06
CA ALA A 75 3.25 -27.60 0.13
C ALA A 75 3.99 -27.69 -1.21
N GLU A 76 3.38 -28.33 -2.21
CA GLU A 76 3.92 -28.52 -3.55
C GLU A 76 4.02 -27.18 -4.27
N SER A 77 2.95 -26.38 -4.30
CA SER A 77 2.93 -25.07 -4.94
C SER A 77 3.67 -24.02 -4.12
N ALA A 78 3.96 -24.35 -2.87
CA ALA A 78 4.81 -23.57 -2.01
C ALA A 78 6.30 -23.82 -2.16
N SER A 79 6.71 -24.83 -2.92
CA SER A 79 8.12 -25.19 -3.05
C SER A 79 8.96 -24.10 -3.73
N ASP A 80 10.28 -24.20 -3.55
CA ASP A 80 11.23 -23.25 -4.10
C ASP A 80 11.30 -23.27 -5.64
N THR A 81 10.88 -24.38 -6.24
CA THR A 81 10.88 -24.67 -7.68
C THR A 81 9.51 -24.55 -8.32
N ALA A 82 8.44 -24.35 -7.53
CA ALA A 82 7.11 -24.14 -8.07
C ALA A 82 7.06 -22.85 -8.88
N SER A 83 6.56 -22.95 -10.11
CA SER A 83 6.28 -21.78 -10.94
C SER A 83 5.03 -21.06 -10.46
N THR A 84 4.92 -19.78 -10.81
CA THR A 84 3.67 -19.02 -10.59
C THR A 84 2.50 -19.69 -11.32
N GLU A 85 2.72 -20.21 -12.52
CA GLU A 85 1.72 -20.98 -13.28
C GLU A 85 1.18 -22.16 -12.47
N PHE A 86 2.03 -22.89 -11.77
CA PHE A 86 1.57 -24.03 -10.97
C PHE A 86 0.62 -23.59 -9.84
N ALA A 87 0.96 -22.52 -9.11
CA ALA A 87 0.10 -21.98 -8.07
C ALA A 87 -1.23 -21.43 -8.63
N ILE A 88 -1.20 -20.82 -9.82
CA ILE A 88 -2.41 -20.34 -10.53
C ILE A 88 -3.31 -21.53 -10.87
N LEU A 89 -2.77 -22.56 -11.53
CA LEU A 89 -3.54 -23.71 -11.98
C LEU A 89 -4.13 -24.48 -10.81
N GLU A 90 -3.33 -24.73 -9.76
CA GLU A 90 -3.80 -25.38 -8.53
C GLU A 90 -5.01 -24.65 -7.93
N TYR A 91 -4.91 -23.32 -7.77
CA TYR A 91 -6.02 -22.55 -7.24
C TYR A 91 -7.23 -22.59 -8.18
N CYS A 92 -7.04 -22.40 -9.49
CA CYS A 92 -8.12 -22.43 -10.47
C CYS A 92 -8.87 -23.77 -10.47
N GLU A 93 -8.15 -24.88 -10.42
CA GLU A 93 -8.72 -26.23 -10.31
C GLU A 93 -9.50 -26.40 -9.02
N SER A 94 -8.97 -25.92 -7.87
CA SER A 94 -9.65 -26.03 -6.56
C SER A 94 -11.02 -25.37 -6.51
N ILE A 95 -11.23 -24.31 -7.31
CA ILE A 95 -12.52 -23.61 -7.41
C ILE A 95 -13.30 -23.97 -8.68
N ASN A 96 -12.91 -25.03 -9.39
CA ASN A 96 -13.49 -25.46 -10.67
C ASN A 96 -13.57 -24.33 -11.72
N TYR A 97 -12.61 -23.41 -11.72
CA TYR A 97 -12.58 -22.21 -12.55
C TYR A 97 -13.88 -21.38 -12.43
N ASN A 98 -14.36 -21.18 -11.20
CA ASN A 98 -15.54 -20.36 -10.91
C ASN A 98 -15.21 -18.85 -10.93
N PHE A 99 -14.89 -18.36 -12.12
CA PHE A 99 -14.67 -16.96 -12.51
C PHE A 99 -14.82 -16.84 -14.02
N ASP A 100 -14.86 -15.63 -14.54
CA ASP A 100 -14.82 -15.34 -15.97
C ASP A 100 -13.49 -14.71 -16.37
N VAL A 101 -12.90 -13.89 -15.50
CA VAL A 101 -11.57 -13.28 -15.67
C VAL A 101 -10.69 -13.58 -14.45
N PHE A 102 -9.46 -13.97 -14.73
CA PHE A 102 -8.40 -14.19 -13.75
C PHE A 102 -7.33 -13.11 -13.87
N CYS A 103 -7.04 -12.39 -12.79
CA CYS A 103 -6.07 -11.31 -12.76
C CYS A 103 -4.94 -11.62 -11.78
N LEU A 104 -3.79 -12.06 -12.27
CA LEU A 104 -2.58 -12.22 -11.46
C LEU A 104 -2.03 -10.83 -11.10
N LEU A 105 -1.69 -10.66 -9.82
CA LEU A 105 -1.13 -9.43 -9.26
C LEU A 105 0.10 -9.79 -8.41
N GLN A 106 1.29 -9.30 -8.79
CA GLN A 106 2.52 -9.64 -8.06
C GLN A 106 2.87 -8.59 -7.02
N ALA A 107 3.02 -9.03 -5.76
CA ALA A 107 3.42 -8.17 -4.64
C ALA A 107 4.81 -7.52 -4.80
N THR A 108 5.65 -8.03 -5.70
CA THR A 108 6.97 -7.49 -6.03
C THR A 108 6.94 -6.22 -6.88
N SER A 109 5.76 -5.84 -7.37
CA SER A 109 5.51 -4.62 -8.14
C SER A 109 4.61 -3.67 -7.34
N PRO A 110 5.09 -3.04 -6.25
CA PRO A 110 4.27 -2.20 -5.37
C PRO A 110 3.80 -0.89 -6.01
N PHE A 111 4.22 -0.62 -7.26
CA PHE A 111 3.75 0.51 -8.05
C PHE A 111 2.39 0.27 -8.70
N THR A 112 1.89 -0.96 -8.77
CA THR A 112 0.55 -1.27 -9.29
C THR A 112 -0.51 -0.36 -8.66
N ARG A 113 -1.37 0.26 -9.47
CA ARG A 113 -2.53 1.02 -9.02
C ARG A 113 -3.83 0.36 -9.43
N LYS A 114 -4.93 0.70 -8.75
CA LYS A 114 -6.26 0.23 -9.12
C LYS A 114 -6.63 0.60 -10.56
N GLU A 115 -6.16 1.75 -11.06
CA GLU A 115 -6.39 2.16 -12.46
C GLU A 115 -5.71 1.20 -13.45
N ASP A 116 -4.47 0.76 -13.17
CA ASP A 116 -3.74 -0.19 -14.03
C ASP A 116 -4.48 -1.53 -14.10
N ILE A 117 -4.95 -2.01 -12.94
CA ILE A 117 -5.78 -3.22 -12.84
C ILE A 117 -7.05 -3.06 -13.68
N ASN A 118 -7.76 -1.95 -13.52
CA ASN A 118 -9.01 -1.70 -14.23
C ASN A 118 -8.82 -1.64 -15.75
N ILE A 119 -7.76 -0.97 -16.22
CA ILE A 119 -7.45 -0.88 -17.65
C ILE A 119 -7.14 -2.28 -18.21
N CYS A 120 -6.39 -3.12 -17.49
CA CYS A 120 -6.17 -4.52 -17.91
C CYS A 120 -7.47 -5.31 -18.03
N LEU A 121 -8.42 -5.14 -17.10
CA LEU A 121 -9.72 -5.81 -17.16
C LEU A 121 -10.57 -5.30 -18.33
N GLU A 122 -10.57 -3.99 -18.59
CA GLU A 122 -11.29 -3.35 -19.70
C GLU A 122 -10.75 -3.73 -21.09
N LYS A 123 -9.47 -4.10 -21.17
CA LYS A 123 -8.84 -4.55 -22.43
C LYS A 123 -9.33 -5.91 -22.90
N LEU A 124 -9.89 -6.74 -22.02
CA LEU A 124 -10.37 -8.07 -22.38
C LEU A 124 -11.68 -7.96 -23.17
N ASN A 125 -11.66 -8.49 -24.40
CA ASN A 125 -12.79 -8.47 -25.32
C ASN A 125 -12.63 -9.58 -26.38
N GLU A 126 -13.36 -9.51 -27.49
CA GLU A 126 -13.28 -10.49 -28.57
C GLU A 126 -11.90 -10.50 -29.27
N ASP A 127 -11.18 -9.38 -29.28
CA ASP A 127 -9.86 -9.25 -29.90
C ASP A 127 -8.73 -9.67 -28.96
N TYR A 128 -8.89 -9.48 -27.65
CA TYR A 128 -7.86 -9.73 -26.64
C TYR A 128 -8.35 -10.69 -25.55
N ASP A 129 -7.75 -11.87 -25.50
CA ASP A 129 -8.06 -12.91 -24.52
C ASP A 129 -7.24 -12.78 -23.22
N SER A 130 -6.25 -11.90 -23.25
CA SER A 130 -5.34 -11.58 -22.16
C SER A 130 -4.77 -10.17 -22.27
N ALA A 131 -4.31 -9.61 -21.15
CA ALA A 131 -3.69 -8.30 -21.06
C ALA A 131 -2.54 -8.34 -20.04
N LEU A 132 -1.45 -7.63 -20.31
CA LEU A 132 -0.34 -7.47 -19.37
C LEU A 132 0.17 -6.04 -19.31
N THR A 133 0.75 -5.68 -18.17
CA THR A 133 1.37 -4.36 -17.98
C THR A 133 2.82 -4.34 -18.46
N VAL A 134 3.16 -3.23 -19.12
CA VAL A 134 4.50 -2.98 -19.67
C VAL A 134 4.96 -1.57 -19.36
N VAL A 135 6.27 -1.34 -19.41
CA VAL A 135 6.88 -0.01 -19.39
C VAL A 135 7.58 0.24 -20.71
N ASN A 136 7.46 1.45 -21.25
CA ASN A 136 8.22 1.84 -22.43
C ASN A 136 9.66 2.22 -22.05
N THR A 137 10.64 1.47 -22.57
CA THR A 137 12.06 1.68 -22.37
C THR A 137 12.75 2.17 -23.64
N HIS A 138 13.58 3.20 -23.50
CA HIS A 138 14.39 3.73 -24.59
C HIS A 138 15.84 3.20 -24.52
N ARG A 139 16.05 2.06 -23.86
CA ARG A 139 17.36 1.44 -23.71
C ARG A 139 17.75 0.69 -24.98
N PHE A 140 19.04 0.73 -25.26
CA PHE A 140 19.63 0.03 -26.40
C PHE A 140 20.09 -1.36 -25.97
N LEU A 141 19.52 -2.40 -26.57
CA LEU A 141 19.74 -3.78 -26.20
C LEU A 141 20.77 -4.42 -27.14
N TRP A 142 21.63 -5.24 -26.57
CA TRP A 142 22.64 -6.01 -27.28
C TRP A 142 22.55 -7.47 -26.85
N ASP A 143 22.73 -8.41 -27.79
CA ASP A 143 22.84 -9.82 -27.46
C ASP A 143 24.23 -10.19 -26.93
N LYS A 144 24.38 -11.44 -26.49
CA LYS A 144 25.66 -11.99 -25.99
C LYS A 144 26.79 -12.02 -27.04
N ASN A 145 26.47 -11.87 -28.31
CA ASN A 145 27.43 -11.89 -29.41
C ASN A 145 27.86 -10.47 -29.82
N GLY A 146 27.39 -9.43 -29.11
CA GLY A 146 27.67 -8.05 -29.46
C GLY A 146 26.91 -7.58 -30.69
N LYS A 147 25.68 -8.09 -30.93
CA LYS A 147 24.77 -7.55 -31.95
C LYS A 147 23.70 -6.67 -31.29
N ALA A 148 23.55 -5.45 -31.77
CA ALA A 148 22.44 -4.58 -31.37
C ALA A 148 21.10 -5.18 -31.82
N LEU A 149 20.12 -5.23 -30.91
CA LEU A 149 18.83 -5.88 -31.13
C LEU A 149 17.75 -4.91 -31.61
N ASN A 150 17.78 -3.66 -31.17
CA ASN A 150 16.68 -2.72 -31.37
C ASN A 150 17.10 -1.36 -31.96
N TYR A 151 18.34 -1.24 -32.44
CA TYR A 151 18.82 -0.02 -33.10
C TYR A 151 20.04 -0.31 -34.00
N ASN A 152 20.40 0.66 -34.84
CA ASN A 152 21.63 0.64 -35.63
C ASN A 152 22.78 1.36 -34.89
N PRO A 153 23.87 0.69 -34.49
CA PRO A 153 25.00 1.35 -33.83
C PRO A 153 25.70 2.42 -34.65
N LYS A 154 25.63 2.35 -35.99
CA LYS A 154 26.22 3.36 -36.89
C LYS A 154 25.35 4.62 -37.01
N GLU A 155 24.08 4.53 -36.66
CA GLU A 155 23.08 5.60 -36.76
C GLU A 155 22.26 5.62 -35.47
N ARG A 156 22.93 5.86 -34.35
CA ARG A 156 22.29 5.81 -33.02
C ARG A 156 21.21 6.90 -32.93
N PRO A 157 19.93 6.54 -32.78
CA PRO A 157 18.85 7.52 -32.70
C PRO A 157 18.92 8.29 -31.37
N ARG A 158 18.41 9.53 -31.37
CA ARG A 158 18.19 10.27 -30.13
C ARG A 158 16.93 9.74 -29.45
N ARG A 159 16.73 10.05 -28.16
CA ARG A 159 15.56 9.57 -27.40
C ARG A 159 14.23 9.96 -28.07
N GLN A 160 14.14 11.16 -28.64
CA GLN A 160 12.95 11.65 -29.32
C GLN A 160 12.69 11.02 -30.71
N ASP A 161 13.69 10.37 -31.30
CA ASP A 161 13.58 9.74 -32.63
C ASP A 161 13.44 8.21 -32.53
N PHE A 162 13.26 7.69 -31.32
CA PHE A 162 13.16 6.27 -31.02
C PHE A 162 11.92 6.00 -30.18
N GLU A 163 10.96 5.25 -30.73
CA GLU A 163 9.70 4.93 -30.04
C GLU A 163 9.91 4.10 -28.77
N GLY A 164 11.06 3.43 -28.66
CA GLY A 164 11.41 2.56 -27.54
C GLY A 164 11.01 1.11 -27.78
N LEU A 165 11.02 0.34 -26.70
CA LEU A 165 10.48 -1.02 -26.63
C LEU A 165 9.63 -1.15 -25.38
N LEU A 166 8.64 -2.03 -25.43
CA LEU A 166 7.85 -2.37 -24.28
C LEU A 166 8.52 -3.53 -23.54
N ILE A 167 8.71 -3.35 -22.23
CA ILE A 167 9.23 -4.37 -21.32
C ILE A 167 8.15 -4.71 -20.27
N GLU A 168 7.90 -5.99 -20.08
CA GLU A 168 7.04 -6.50 -19.02
C GLU A 168 7.59 -6.11 -17.64
N ASN A 169 6.72 -5.73 -16.71
CA ASN A 169 7.10 -5.22 -15.39
C ASN A 169 6.53 -6.03 -14.20
N GLY A 170 6.03 -7.24 -14.48
CA GLY A 170 5.59 -8.16 -13.42
C GLY A 170 4.30 -7.77 -12.71
N ALA A 171 3.67 -6.64 -13.05
CA ALA A 171 2.66 -6.04 -12.17
C ALA A 171 1.27 -6.69 -12.27
N VAL A 172 0.66 -6.66 -13.46
CA VAL A 172 -0.72 -7.12 -13.69
C VAL A 172 -0.80 -7.99 -14.94
N TYR A 173 -1.48 -9.13 -14.80
CA TYR A 173 -1.83 -10.01 -15.92
C TYR A 173 -3.29 -10.42 -15.80
N ALA A 174 -4.13 -9.98 -16.73
CA ALA A 174 -5.54 -10.36 -16.78
C ALA A 174 -5.76 -11.33 -17.94
N THR A 175 -6.46 -12.43 -17.70
CA THR A 175 -6.72 -13.45 -18.72
C THR A 175 -8.12 -14.02 -18.55
N THR A 176 -8.78 -14.28 -19.67
CA THR A 176 -10.11 -14.92 -19.67
C THR A 176 -10.02 -16.37 -19.21
N LYS A 177 -11.09 -16.88 -18.59
CA LYS A 177 -11.17 -18.28 -18.15
C LYS A 177 -10.84 -19.29 -19.24
N ASP A 178 -11.38 -19.10 -20.45
CA ASP A 178 -11.22 -20.06 -21.54
C ASP A 178 -9.78 -20.08 -22.07
N SER A 179 -9.15 -18.90 -22.15
CA SER A 179 -7.73 -18.76 -22.44
C SER A 179 -6.87 -19.47 -21.39
N LEU A 180 -7.06 -19.17 -20.09
CA LEU A 180 -6.28 -19.80 -19.02
C LEU A 180 -6.44 -21.33 -18.98
N LYS A 181 -7.65 -21.85 -19.23
CA LYS A 181 -7.89 -23.30 -19.31
C LYS A 181 -7.18 -23.97 -20.48
N SER A 182 -7.19 -23.33 -21.64
CA SER A 182 -6.65 -23.90 -22.87
C SER A 182 -5.13 -23.80 -22.92
N THR A 183 -4.56 -22.63 -22.60
CA THR A 183 -3.12 -22.39 -22.66
C THR A 183 -2.38 -22.90 -21.43
N LYS A 184 -3.09 -23.04 -20.30
CA LYS A 184 -2.50 -23.31 -18.97
C LYS A 184 -1.43 -22.28 -18.60
N ASN A 185 -1.55 -21.06 -19.10
CA ASN A 185 -0.60 -19.98 -18.90
C ASN A 185 -1.32 -18.69 -18.50
N ARG A 186 -0.63 -17.83 -17.75
CA ARG A 186 -1.14 -16.50 -17.36
C ARG A 186 -1.43 -15.60 -18.57
N LEU A 187 -0.86 -15.90 -19.73
CA LEU A 187 -1.09 -15.22 -21.01
C LEU A 187 -1.83 -16.13 -22.00
N GLY A 188 -2.68 -15.49 -22.79
CA GLY A 188 -3.41 -16.12 -23.88
C GLY A 188 -2.70 -15.99 -25.23
N SER A 189 -3.48 -16.14 -26.29
CA SER A 189 -2.97 -16.06 -27.67
C SER A 189 -2.95 -14.63 -28.19
N ASN A 190 -3.95 -13.83 -27.83
CA ASN A 190 -4.09 -12.45 -28.28
C ASN A 190 -3.97 -11.49 -27.09
N ILE A 191 -2.80 -10.85 -26.99
CA ILE A 191 -2.36 -10.15 -25.79
C ILE A 191 -2.49 -8.63 -25.99
N ALA A 192 -3.27 -7.98 -25.15
CA ALA A 192 -3.26 -6.53 -25.01
C ALA A 192 -2.10 -6.06 -24.13
N VAL A 193 -1.52 -4.90 -24.46
CA VAL A 193 -0.51 -4.24 -23.63
C VAL A 193 -1.10 -3.02 -22.93
N VAL A 194 -0.78 -2.86 -21.66
CA VAL A 194 -1.17 -1.70 -20.83
C VAL A 194 0.09 -1.02 -20.34
N GLN A 195 0.34 0.21 -20.81
CA GLN A 195 1.55 0.92 -20.45
C GLN A 195 1.42 1.58 -19.07
N MET A 196 2.35 1.27 -18.18
CA MET A 196 2.53 1.90 -16.87
C MET A 196 3.65 2.95 -16.90
N ALA A 197 3.76 3.73 -15.83
CA ALA A 197 4.80 4.75 -15.65
C ALA A 197 6.21 4.15 -15.53
N GLU A 198 7.24 4.93 -15.88
CA GLU A 198 8.65 4.46 -15.95
C GLU A 198 9.18 3.93 -14.61
N ASP A 199 8.73 4.52 -13.49
CA ASP A 199 9.10 4.13 -12.12
C ASP A 199 8.60 2.71 -11.76
N SER A 200 7.53 2.24 -12.40
CA SER A 200 6.97 0.90 -12.18
C SER A 200 7.78 -0.25 -12.79
N LEU A 201 8.88 0.05 -13.52
CA LEU A 201 9.75 -0.96 -14.09
C LEU A 201 10.55 -1.74 -13.02
N HIS A 202 10.75 -1.14 -11.85
CA HIS A 202 11.55 -1.75 -10.79
C HIS A 202 10.73 -2.80 -10.01
N GLU A 203 11.15 -4.06 -10.15
CA GLU A 203 10.67 -5.17 -9.32
C GLU A 203 11.64 -5.44 -8.16
N ILE A 204 11.11 -5.92 -7.04
CA ILE A 204 11.91 -6.16 -5.84
C ILE A 204 12.42 -7.60 -5.81
N ASP A 205 13.69 -7.81 -6.14
CA ASP A 205 14.36 -9.12 -6.01
C ASP A 205 15.62 -9.10 -5.14
N SER A 206 16.24 -7.94 -4.98
CA SER A 206 17.44 -7.72 -4.16
C SER A 206 17.28 -6.57 -3.17
N GLU A 207 18.21 -6.46 -2.21
CA GLU A 207 18.26 -5.31 -1.28
C GLU A 207 18.51 -3.97 -1.98
N THR A 208 19.18 -3.98 -3.13
CA THR A 208 19.36 -2.78 -3.95
C THR A 208 18.02 -2.32 -4.52
N ASP A 209 17.24 -3.26 -5.06
CA ASP A 209 15.89 -2.95 -5.56
C ASP A 209 15.00 -2.45 -4.42
N TRP A 210 15.09 -3.06 -3.24
CA TRP A 210 14.36 -2.61 -2.06
C TRP A 210 14.61 -1.13 -1.76
N THR A 211 15.87 -0.72 -1.75
CA THR A 211 16.27 0.67 -1.46
C THR A 211 15.74 1.64 -2.50
N VAL A 212 15.86 1.28 -3.79
CA VAL A 212 15.40 2.12 -4.91
C VAL A 212 13.88 2.24 -4.90
N VAL A 213 13.18 1.11 -4.80
CA VAL A 213 11.71 1.04 -4.82
C VAL A 213 11.11 1.78 -3.63
N GLU A 214 11.68 1.63 -2.43
CA GLU A 214 11.19 2.33 -1.24
C GLU A 214 11.28 3.86 -1.39
N GLN A 215 12.38 4.38 -1.93
CA GLN A 215 12.54 5.82 -2.17
C GLN A 215 11.61 6.31 -3.28
N LEU A 216 11.49 5.57 -4.39
CA LEU A 216 10.57 5.91 -5.47
C LEU A 216 9.11 5.91 -4.99
N LEU A 217 8.72 4.98 -4.12
CA LEU A 217 7.38 4.97 -3.52
C LEU A 217 7.15 6.20 -2.63
N ILE A 218 8.11 6.57 -1.79
CA ILE A 218 8.04 7.79 -0.97
C ILE A 218 7.81 9.02 -1.84
N GLU A 219 8.63 9.20 -2.88
CA GLU A 219 8.54 10.35 -3.77
C GLU A 219 7.24 10.34 -4.58
N ARG A 220 6.77 9.18 -5.03
CA ARG A 220 5.49 9.04 -5.72
C ARG A 220 4.31 9.47 -4.84
N GLN A 221 4.30 9.09 -3.56
CA GLN A 221 3.27 9.53 -2.63
C GLN A 221 3.33 11.06 -2.45
N LYS A 222 4.54 11.60 -2.25
CA LYS A 222 4.75 13.04 -2.03
C LYS A 222 4.35 13.89 -3.24
N GLN A 223 4.64 13.43 -4.45
CA GLN A 223 4.25 14.12 -5.69
C GLN A 223 2.74 14.14 -5.92
N ALA A 224 2.01 13.13 -5.41
CA ALA A 224 0.55 13.08 -5.49
C ALA A 224 -0.15 13.98 -4.46
N LYS A 225 0.57 14.51 -3.45
CA LYS A 225 -0.01 15.34 -2.39
C LYS A 225 -0.62 16.61 -2.95
N GLN A 226 -1.79 16.94 -2.42
CA GLN A 226 -2.44 18.23 -2.59
C GLN A 226 -2.98 18.67 -1.23
N SER A 227 -2.91 19.97 -0.92
CA SER A 227 -3.43 20.48 0.34
C SER A 227 -4.72 21.26 0.09
N LYS A 228 -5.81 20.85 0.75
CA LYS A 228 -7.10 21.56 0.79
C LYS A 228 -7.43 21.97 2.23
N LYS A 229 -8.61 22.53 2.49
CA LYS A 229 -9.11 22.78 3.85
C LYS A 229 -9.07 21.49 4.65
N ILE A 230 -8.48 21.51 5.84
CA ILE A 230 -8.37 20.34 6.70
C ILE A 230 -9.73 20.11 7.36
N THR A 231 -10.34 18.96 7.10
CA THR A 231 -11.62 18.56 7.71
C THR A 231 -11.46 17.36 8.64
N HIS A 232 -10.35 16.62 8.52
CA HIS A 232 -10.07 15.41 9.28
C HIS A 232 -8.65 15.46 9.86
N LEU A 233 -8.53 15.11 11.14
CA LEU A 233 -7.25 14.92 11.82
C LEU A 233 -7.12 13.46 12.25
N VAL A 234 -6.12 12.76 11.72
CA VAL A 234 -5.78 11.38 12.07
C VAL A 234 -4.54 11.38 12.95
N LEU A 235 -4.57 10.62 14.04
CA LEU A 235 -3.51 10.59 15.06
C LEU A 235 -3.08 9.15 15.32
N ASP A 236 -1.76 8.89 15.27
CA ASP A 236 -1.22 7.76 16.03
C ASP A 236 -1.34 8.03 17.54
N VAL A 237 -1.15 6.99 18.36
CA VAL A 237 -1.16 7.08 19.82
C VAL A 237 0.26 7.12 20.36
N ASP A 238 1.04 6.09 20.11
CA ASP A 238 2.39 5.99 20.65
C ASP A 238 3.30 6.98 19.96
N GLY A 239 4.11 7.67 20.76
CA GLY A 239 4.99 8.71 20.24
C GLY A 239 4.27 9.93 19.66
N VAL A 240 2.94 10.03 19.79
CA VAL A 240 2.13 11.22 19.45
C VAL A 240 1.35 11.73 20.68
N PHE A 241 0.40 10.94 21.18
CA PHE A 241 -0.32 11.23 22.44
C PHE A 241 0.58 11.00 23.66
N THR A 242 1.44 9.99 23.58
CA THR A 242 2.40 9.61 24.62
C THR A 242 3.80 10.05 24.22
N ASP A 243 4.73 10.10 25.17
CA ASP A 243 6.15 10.37 24.92
C ASP A 243 6.90 9.14 24.34
N GLY A 244 6.17 8.11 23.90
CA GLY A 244 6.72 6.85 23.42
C GLY A 244 7.16 5.89 24.53
N THR A 245 6.87 6.20 25.81
CA THR A 245 7.23 5.34 26.94
C THR A 245 6.02 4.62 27.54
N ILE A 246 6.25 3.41 28.04
CA ILE A 246 5.25 2.58 28.71
C ILE A 246 5.86 2.05 30.01
N THR A 247 5.14 2.16 31.12
CA THR A 247 5.57 1.57 32.39
C THR A 247 5.00 0.17 32.55
N TYR A 248 5.86 -0.80 32.83
CA TYR A 248 5.50 -2.20 33.06
C TYR A 248 5.54 -2.57 34.55
N THR A 249 4.62 -3.42 34.95
CA THR A 249 4.65 -4.17 36.21
C THR A 249 4.76 -5.66 35.92
N LYS A 250 4.87 -6.48 36.97
CA LYS A 250 4.85 -7.95 36.85
C LYS A 250 3.58 -8.49 36.17
N ASP A 251 2.48 -7.72 36.19
CA ASP A 251 1.17 -8.10 35.65
C ASP A 251 0.94 -7.56 34.22
N GLY A 252 1.94 -6.87 33.64
CA GLY A 252 1.89 -6.32 32.28
C GLY A 252 2.00 -4.79 32.23
N GLU A 253 1.50 -4.21 31.14
CA GLU A 253 1.42 -2.75 30.96
C GLU A 253 0.60 -2.12 32.10
N HIS A 254 1.15 -1.09 32.73
CA HIS A 254 0.53 -0.47 33.88
C HIS A 254 0.02 0.94 33.61
N THR A 255 0.86 1.83 33.05
CA THR A 255 0.51 3.24 32.86
C THR A 255 1.14 3.84 31.60
N LYS A 256 0.42 4.80 31.01
CA LYS A 256 0.86 5.69 29.93
C LYS A 256 0.57 7.15 30.31
N GLY A 257 1.50 8.05 30.00
CA GLY A 257 1.34 9.49 30.20
C GLY A 257 0.62 10.15 29.03
N PHE A 258 -0.33 11.03 29.32
CA PHE A 258 -1.03 11.85 28.32
C PHE A 258 -1.07 13.31 28.75
N ASP A 259 -0.81 14.22 27.83
CA ASP A 259 -0.91 15.65 28.12
C ASP A 259 -2.38 16.12 28.15
N MET A 260 -2.72 16.96 29.13
CA MET A 260 -4.08 17.50 29.26
C MET A 260 -4.35 18.65 28.27
N ARG A 261 -3.32 19.41 27.87
CA ARG A 261 -3.43 20.50 26.90
C ARG A 261 -3.71 19.95 25.50
N ASP A 262 -3.13 18.79 25.18
CA ASP A 262 -3.42 18.05 23.96
C ASP A 262 -4.91 17.68 23.88
N GLY A 263 -5.48 17.18 24.97
CA GLY A 263 -6.92 16.90 25.06
C GLY A 263 -7.79 18.12 24.79
N MET A 264 -7.46 19.27 25.39
CA MET A 264 -8.16 20.54 25.14
C MET A 264 -7.97 21.03 23.69
N GLY A 265 -6.83 20.75 23.05
CA GLY A 265 -6.63 21.03 21.62
C GLY A 265 -7.64 20.29 20.74
N LEU A 266 -7.79 18.99 20.97
CA LEU A 266 -8.71 18.13 20.22
C LEU A 266 -10.18 18.49 20.45
N GLU A 267 -10.54 18.86 21.69
CA GLU A 267 -11.88 19.35 22.00
C GLU A 267 -12.21 20.63 21.21
N ILE A 268 -11.27 21.58 21.15
CA ILE A 268 -11.44 22.79 20.34
C ILE A 268 -11.59 22.44 18.87
N LEU A 269 -10.77 21.55 18.30
CA LEU A 269 -10.89 21.20 16.88
C LEU A 269 -12.27 20.65 16.51
N ARG A 270 -12.88 19.84 17.38
CA ARG A 270 -14.25 19.35 17.15
C ARG A 270 -15.28 20.47 17.13
N GLN A 271 -15.12 21.53 17.92
CA GLN A 271 -15.98 22.72 17.86
C GLN A 271 -15.85 23.48 16.53
N PHE A 272 -14.75 23.29 15.81
CA PHE A 272 -14.52 23.81 14.45
C PHE A 272 -14.90 22.79 13.35
N ASN A 273 -15.69 21.76 13.68
CA ASN A 273 -16.14 20.70 12.76
C ASN A 273 -14.98 19.95 12.07
N ILE A 274 -13.86 19.78 12.76
CA ILE A 274 -12.79 18.90 12.32
C ILE A 274 -12.98 17.54 12.99
N LYS A 275 -13.22 16.52 12.19
CA LYS A 275 -13.36 15.14 12.66
C LYS A 275 -12.01 14.62 13.13
N VAL A 276 -11.97 14.01 14.32
CA VAL A 276 -10.75 13.46 14.91
C VAL A 276 -10.82 11.94 14.87
N ILE A 277 -9.81 11.31 14.29
CA ILE A 277 -9.67 9.87 14.13
C ILE A 277 -8.38 9.43 14.81
N VAL A 278 -8.43 8.32 15.55
CA VAL A 278 -7.26 7.73 16.19
C VAL A 278 -6.98 6.36 15.58
N MET A 279 -5.74 6.13 15.15
CA MET A 279 -5.33 4.90 14.48
C MET A 279 -3.99 4.42 15.02
N THR A 280 -4.01 3.38 15.85
CA THR A 280 -2.80 2.84 16.49
C THR A 280 -2.60 1.37 16.16
N SER A 281 -1.33 0.96 16.17
CA SER A 281 -0.94 -0.44 16.01
C SER A 281 -1.07 -1.24 17.32
N GLU A 282 -1.35 -0.56 18.44
CA GLU A 282 -1.60 -1.15 19.74
C GLU A 282 -3.06 -1.55 19.94
N ASN A 283 -3.26 -2.53 20.82
CA ASN A 283 -4.58 -2.94 21.30
C ASN A 283 -4.59 -2.86 22.83
N SER A 284 -4.73 -1.65 23.36
CA SER A 284 -4.66 -1.36 24.81
C SER A 284 -5.98 -0.78 25.32
N GLU A 285 -6.52 -1.36 26.40
CA GLU A 285 -7.71 -0.85 27.08
C GLU A 285 -7.50 0.56 27.64
N LEU A 286 -6.26 0.91 28.00
CA LEU A 286 -5.91 2.23 28.51
C LEU A 286 -6.14 3.30 27.44
N VAL A 287 -5.72 3.01 26.20
CA VAL A 287 -5.95 3.87 25.03
C VAL A 287 -7.46 4.03 24.79
N VAL A 288 -8.23 2.94 24.83
CA VAL A 288 -9.70 3.00 24.68
C VAL A 288 -10.34 3.94 25.70
N LYS A 289 -10.04 3.76 26.99
CA LYS A 289 -10.59 4.61 28.06
C LYS A 289 -10.19 6.07 27.89
N ARG A 290 -8.96 6.33 27.42
CA ARG A 290 -8.50 7.69 27.14
C ARG A 290 -9.27 8.33 26.00
N MET A 291 -9.45 7.63 24.88
CA MET A 291 -10.20 8.17 23.73
C MET A 291 -11.67 8.41 24.05
N GLN A 292 -12.30 7.52 24.84
CA GLN A 292 -13.65 7.74 25.38
C GLN A 292 -13.74 9.01 26.23
N LYS A 293 -12.78 9.24 27.14
CA LYS A 293 -12.73 10.47 27.94
C LYS A 293 -12.55 11.72 27.09
N LEU A 294 -11.87 11.61 25.94
CA LEU A 294 -11.69 12.69 24.98
C LEU A 294 -12.88 12.85 24.03
N GLN A 295 -13.91 12.00 24.11
CA GLN A 295 -15.06 11.96 23.20
C GLN A 295 -14.63 11.83 21.74
N ILE A 296 -13.71 10.90 21.47
CA ILE A 296 -13.29 10.51 20.12
C ILE A 296 -13.96 9.18 19.81
N GLU A 297 -14.81 9.16 18.79
CA GLU A 297 -15.63 7.99 18.42
C GLU A 297 -14.87 7.05 17.47
N ASP A 298 -14.21 7.62 16.47
CA ASP A 298 -13.46 6.86 15.46
C ASP A 298 -12.07 6.45 15.98
N VAL A 299 -12.03 5.32 16.69
CA VAL A 299 -10.81 4.75 17.29
C VAL A 299 -10.56 3.36 16.70
N PHE A 300 -9.47 3.25 15.95
CA PHE A 300 -9.04 2.02 15.30
C PHE A 300 -7.79 1.48 15.98
N LEU A 301 -7.93 0.31 16.63
CA LEU A 301 -6.86 -0.34 17.40
C LEU A 301 -6.24 -1.49 16.63
N GLY A 302 -4.99 -1.79 16.94
CA GLY A 302 -4.28 -2.93 16.42
C GLY A 302 -3.95 -2.83 14.93
N VAL A 303 -4.09 -1.66 14.30
CA VAL A 303 -3.98 -1.46 12.86
C VAL A 303 -2.52 -1.52 12.43
N LYS A 304 -2.20 -2.49 11.56
CA LYS A 304 -0.88 -2.69 10.98
C LYS A 304 -0.78 -2.21 9.53
N ASP A 305 -1.91 -2.03 8.85
CA ASP A 305 -1.98 -1.40 7.52
C ASP A 305 -2.79 -0.09 7.57
N LYS A 306 -2.21 0.92 8.23
CA LYS A 306 -2.87 2.21 8.47
C LYS A 306 -3.27 2.93 7.18
N TYR A 307 -2.49 2.77 6.11
CA TYR A 307 -2.74 3.45 4.85
C TYR A 307 -3.98 2.91 4.12
N THR A 308 -4.14 1.58 4.00
CA THR A 308 -5.34 1.04 3.36
C THR A 308 -6.59 1.36 4.16
N LEU A 309 -6.53 1.24 5.49
CA LEU A 309 -7.68 1.55 6.34
C LEU A 309 -8.07 3.03 6.21
N LEU A 310 -7.09 3.95 6.21
CA LEU A 310 -7.37 5.37 5.98
C LEU A 310 -8.02 5.60 4.60
N ASN A 311 -7.53 4.93 3.55
CA ASN A 311 -8.15 5.01 2.22
C ASN A 311 -9.59 4.46 2.19
N ASN A 312 -9.92 3.46 3.02
CA ASN A 312 -11.29 3.00 3.17
C ASN A 312 -12.17 4.06 3.83
N ILE A 313 -11.73 4.62 4.96
CA ILE A 313 -12.48 5.63 5.72
C ILE A 313 -12.79 6.84 4.85
N ILE A 314 -11.79 7.41 4.17
CA ILE A 314 -12.02 8.59 3.32
C ILE A 314 -12.96 8.30 2.14
N LYS A 315 -12.97 7.05 1.65
CA LYS A 315 -13.88 6.63 0.58
C LYS A 315 -15.31 6.53 1.10
N GLU A 316 -15.51 5.97 2.29
CA GLU A 316 -16.84 5.90 2.94
C GLU A 316 -17.39 7.28 3.28
N GLU A 317 -16.51 8.23 3.60
CA GLU A 317 -16.86 9.62 3.93
C GLU A 317 -16.92 10.56 2.72
N ASP A 318 -16.63 10.07 1.51
CA ASP A 318 -16.58 10.85 0.26
C ASP A 318 -15.66 12.09 0.35
N ILE A 319 -14.47 11.90 0.93
CA ILE A 319 -13.44 12.94 1.03
C ILE A 319 -12.13 12.50 0.36
N SER A 320 -11.25 13.48 0.12
CA SER A 320 -9.92 13.23 -0.41
C SER A 320 -8.87 13.24 0.70
N LEU A 321 -7.78 12.48 0.54
CA LEU A 321 -6.57 12.59 1.37
C LEU A 321 -6.08 14.05 1.50
N SER A 322 -6.35 14.90 0.49
CA SER A 322 -6.01 16.32 0.52
C SER A 322 -6.68 17.13 1.63
N ASN A 323 -7.76 16.61 2.22
CA ASN A 323 -8.47 17.20 3.35
C ASN A 323 -8.03 16.65 4.72
N VAL A 324 -7.08 15.70 4.73
CA VAL A 324 -6.62 15.01 5.94
C VAL A 324 -5.31 15.63 6.44
N ALA A 325 -5.26 15.93 7.73
CA ALA A 325 -4.01 16.09 8.47
C ALA A 325 -3.69 14.80 9.22
N TYR A 326 -2.45 14.34 9.18
CA TYR A 326 -2.00 13.13 9.88
C TYR A 326 -0.84 13.46 10.82
N ILE A 327 -0.92 12.98 12.07
CA ILE A 327 0.20 13.05 13.02
C ILE A 327 0.70 11.64 13.34
N GLY A 328 1.98 11.40 13.08
CA GLY A 328 2.70 10.16 13.38
C GLY A 328 4.15 10.46 13.75
N ASP A 329 4.89 9.45 14.20
CA ASP A 329 6.25 9.63 14.74
C ASP A 329 7.27 8.56 14.27
N ASP A 330 6.79 7.39 13.84
CA ASP A 330 7.65 6.26 13.46
C ASP A 330 7.28 5.67 12.08
N VAL A 331 8.07 4.71 11.62
CA VAL A 331 8.02 4.11 10.29
C VAL A 331 6.65 3.56 9.93
N ASN A 332 5.83 3.08 10.88
CA ASN A 332 4.47 2.59 10.60
C ASN A 332 3.51 3.68 10.09
N ASP A 333 3.86 4.95 10.25
CA ASP A 333 3.08 6.08 9.75
C ASP A 333 3.60 6.62 8.42
N LEU A 334 4.78 6.18 7.99
CA LEU A 334 5.53 6.82 6.89
C LEU A 334 4.72 6.92 5.60
N THR A 335 3.95 5.88 5.22
CA THR A 335 3.10 5.96 4.02
C THR A 335 2.04 7.07 4.15
N ASN A 336 1.40 7.21 5.31
CA ASN A 336 0.42 8.27 5.56
C ASN A 336 1.09 9.65 5.59
N ILE A 337 2.24 9.78 6.26
CA ILE A 337 3.06 11.00 6.28
C ILE A 337 3.42 11.47 4.86
N CYS A 338 3.70 10.54 3.95
CA CYS A 338 4.03 10.85 2.57
C CYS A 338 2.81 11.13 1.66
N SER A 339 1.56 10.85 2.08
CA SER A 339 0.39 10.83 1.17
C SER A 339 -0.74 11.80 1.54
N VAL A 340 -0.92 12.15 2.81
CA VAL A 340 -2.04 13.04 3.24
C VAL A 340 -1.83 14.50 2.85
N GLY A 341 -2.87 15.32 2.89
CA GLY A 341 -2.78 16.75 2.53
C GLY A 341 -1.86 17.58 3.44
N TRP A 342 -1.76 17.20 4.72
CA TRP A 342 -0.79 17.75 5.67
C TRP A 342 -0.26 16.67 6.60
N SER A 343 1.04 16.40 6.57
CA SER A 343 1.69 15.51 7.53
C SER A 343 2.44 16.32 8.59
N ILE A 344 2.22 15.96 9.85
CA ILE A 344 2.76 16.65 11.01
C ILE A 344 3.45 15.60 11.87
N THR A 345 4.58 15.95 12.48
CA THR A 345 5.29 15.04 13.37
C THR A 345 5.81 15.76 14.61
N PRO A 346 5.78 15.13 15.80
CA PRO A 346 6.43 15.67 17.00
C PRO A 346 7.95 15.85 16.83
N ASN A 347 8.55 16.74 17.62
CA ASN A 347 9.98 17.05 17.55
C ASN A 347 10.89 15.84 17.84
N ASN A 348 10.44 14.93 18.71
CA ASN A 348 11.15 13.70 19.11
C ASN A 348 10.82 12.48 18.23
N ALA A 349 10.11 12.67 17.11
CA ALA A 349 9.89 11.61 16.15
C ALA A 349 11.18 11.13 15.49
N THR A 350 11.11 9.94 14.89
CA THR A 350 12.23 9.34 14.16
C THR A 350 12.67 10.23 13.00
N ASP A 351 13.97 10.18 12.67
CA ASP A 351 14.52 11.04 11.63
C ASP A 351 13.87 10.79 10.26
N ILE A 352 13.61 9.52 9.90
CA ILE A 352 12.96 9.21 8.62
C ILE A 352 11.56 9.85 8.49
N VAL A 353 10.80 9.94 9.58
CA VAL A 353 9.50 10.61 9.59
C VAL A 353 9.68 12.12 9.52
N LYS A 354 10.59 12.72 10.31
CA LYS A 354 10.89 14.16 10.25
C LYS A 354 11.34 14.63 8.86
N HIS A 355 12.13 13.83 8.15
CA HIS A 355 12.58 14.17 6.78
C HIS A 355 11.45 14.13 5.74
N ASN A 356 10.34 13.47 6.03
CA ASN A 356 9.22 13.29 5.09
C ASN A 356 7.93 13.99 5.50
N ALA A 357 7.85 14.51 6.73
CA ALA A 357 6.71 15.31 7.20
C ALA A 357 6.74 16.73 6.65
N ASP A 358 5.56 17.32 6.41
CA ASP A 358 5.45 18.71 5.98
C ASP A 358 5.74 19.68 7.13
N VAL A 359 5.40 19.28 8.35
CA VAL A 359 5.57 20.07 9.57
C VAL A 359 6.23 19.24 10.66
N VAL A 360 7.42 19.65 11.08
CA VAL A 360 8.05 19.18 12.33
C VAL A 360 7.70 20.18 13.42
N LEU A 361 7.02 19.71 14.46
CA LEU A 361 6.59 20.53 15.59
C LEU A 361 7.79 20.93 16.47
N SER A 362 7.65 22.01 17.23
CA SER A 362 8.66 22.41 18.23
C SER A 362 8.52 21.65 19.54
N LYS A 363 7.34 21.07 19.81
CA LYS A 363 7.06 20.28 21.01
C LYS A 363 7.28 18.78 20.76
N ASN A 364 7.73 18.10 21.82
CA ASN A 364 7.79 16.65 21.88
C ASN A 364 6.38 16.06 22.11
N SER A 365 6.19 14.82 21.71
CA SER A 365 5.00 14.04 22.00
C SER A 365 4.79 13.85 23.50
N GLY A 366 3.53 13.71 23.92
CA GLY A 366 3.15 13.72 25.33
C GLY A 366 3.45 15.02 26.10
N ALA A 367 3.90 16.08 25.41
CA ALA A 367 4.30 17.36 26.01
C ALA A 367 3.74 18.59 25.26
N GLY A 368 2.53 18.47 24.70
CA GLY A 368 1.84 19.58 24.03
C GLY A 368 1.98 19.61 22.50
N ALA A 369 2.52 18.56 21.88
CA ALA A 369 2.66 18.47 20.42
C ALA A 369 1.31 18.49 19.70
N ILE A 370 0.32 17.73 20.18
CA ILE A 370 -1.01 17.74 19.57
C ILE A 370 -1.64 19.13 19.71
N ARG A 371 -1.45 19.81 20.85
CA ARG A 371 -1.92 21.19 21.05
C ARG A 371 -1.31 22.16 20.04
N GLU A 372 -0.01 22.05 19.78
CA GLU A 372 0.67 22.84 18.75
C GLU A 372 0.12 22.54 17.36
N ALA A 373 -0.07 21.26 17.02
CA ALA A 373 -0.67 20.84 15.75
C ALA A 373 -2.10 21.37 15.57
N CYS A 374 -2.93 21.34 16.62
CA CYS A 374 -4.28 21.91 16.59
C CYS A 374 -4.22 23.41 16.25
N GLN A 375 -3.27 24.15 16.82
CA GLN A 375 -3.08 25.57 16.52
C GLN A 375 -2.65 25.81 15.07
N PHE A 376 -1.76 24.96 14.54
CA PHE A 376 -1.38 24.97 13.12
C PHE A 376 -2.61 24.76 12.23
N ILE A 377 -3.39 23.71 12.46
CA ILE A 377 -4.58 23.34 11.66
C ILE A 377 -5.60 24.49 11.66
N MET A 378 -5.91 25.04 12.84
CA MET A 378 -6.85 26.17 12.96
C MET A 378 -6.37 27.40 12.17
N ASN A 379 -5.08 27.72 12.23
CA ASN A 379 -4.51 28.86 11.52
C ASN A 379 -4.49 28.63 10.01
N TYR A 380 -4.14 27.42 9.57
CA TYR A 380 -4.17 27.05 8.16
C TYR A 380 -5.60 27.14 7.59
N ASN A 381 -6.59 26.64 8.32
CA ASN A 381 -7.98 26.64 7.89
C ASN A 381 -8.62 28.03 7.77
N LYS A 382 -8.08 29.08 8.41
CA LYS A 382 -8.55 30.47 8.23
C LYS A 382 -8.45 30.99 6.79
N ARG A 383 -7.70 30.29 5.93
CA ARG A 383 -7.56 30.61 4.50
C ARG A 383 -8.78 30.21 3.67
N PHE A 384 -9.72 29.45 4.23
CA PHE A 384 -10.91 28.91 3.58
C PHE A 384 -12.17 29.28 4.36
#